data_AF-A0A5B7DN78-F1
#
_entry.id   AF-A0A5B7DN78-F1
#
_cell.length_a   1.000
_cell.length_b   1.000
_cell.length_c   1.000
_cell.angle_alpha   90.00
_cell.angle_beta   90.00
_cell.angle_gamma   90.00
#
_symmetry.space_group_name_H-M   'P 1'
#
loop_
_entity.id
_entity.type
_entity.pdbx_description
1 polymer ?
#
loop_
_entity_poly.entity_id
_entity_poly.type
_entity_poly.pdbx_seq_one_letter_code
_entity_poly.pdbx_strand_id
1 'polypeptide(L)'
;MRVAATHPADCGTPMGSPPWLDTDKLKMAQSLFRRHFLGVFISNLVGLLCLLAVHSVLKVLVFTRRSSVRAAAFRRYLSTMNHVRKWYTEDVFDPDSSAFRSIQQVRKMHSNAFRSAESAQVSTASQTDMMVTQWAFFGVLLTRGHRLGVRCSREEEEGLVHFWKSIGHLLGIEDRTEIYPWILGDLQLVARATAMPPTHTEAALCAGGVASLRQGYYSTAA
;
A
#
# COMPACT_ATOMS: atom_id res chain seq x y z
N MET A 1 -13.22 -10.85 -17.73
CA MET A 1 -14.23 -9.79 -17.88
C MET A 1 -13.55 -8.46 -17.56
N ARG A 2 -13.42 -7.56 -18.54
CA ARG A 2 -12.71 -6.26 -18.38
C ARG A 2 -13.47 -5.40 -17.38
N VAL A 3 -12.81 -4.90 -16.32
CA VAL A 3 -13.38 -3.83 -15.49
C VAL A 3 -13.57 -2.63 -16.41
N ALA A 4 -14.83 -2.27 -16.64
CA ALA A 4 -15.16 -1.14 -17.48
C ALA A 4 -14.61 0.14 -16.84
N ALA A 5 -13.98 0.98 -17.65
CA ALA A 5 -13.42 2.29 -17.28
C ALA A 5 -14.50 3.32 -16.86
N THR A 6 -15.70 2.87 -16.47
CA THR A 6 -16.92 3.67 -16.36
C THR A 6 -17.42 3.86 -14.93
N HIS A 7 -16.75 3.30 -13.92
CA HIS A 7 -17.16 3.47 -12.52
C HIS A 7 -16.37 4.61 -11.85
N PRO A 8 -17.07 5.57 -11.20
CA PRO A 8 -16.42 6.64 -10.45
C PRO A 8 -15.45 6.10 -9.40
N ALA A 9 -14.32 6.79 -9.19
CA ALA A 9 -13.33 6.43 -8.18
C ALA A 9 -13.88 6.29 -6.75
N ASP A 10 -14.97 6.98 -6.42
CA ASP A 10 -15.72 6.80 -5.19
C ASP A 10 -17.13 6.32 -5.54
N CYS A 11 -17.45 5.07 -5.21
CA CYS A 11 -18.76 4.47 -5.49
C CYS A 11 -19.81 4.73 -4.40
N GLY A 12 -19.52 5.60 -3.42
CA GLY A 12 -20.50 6.00 -2.40
C GLY A 12 -20.73 4.95 -1.30
N THR A 13 -19.76 4.06 -1.04
CA THR A 13 -19.81 3.14 0.11
C THR A 13 -20.04 3.90 1.43
N PRO A 14 -20.79 3.33 2.39
CA PRO A 14 -21.06 3.99 3.67
C PRO A 14 -19.79 4.16 4.52
N MET A 15 -19.78 5.17 5.39
CA MET A 15 -18.72 5.37 6.38
C MET A 15 -18.99 4.54 7.65
N GLY A 16 -19.03 3.21 7.50
CA GLY A 16 -19.35 2.30 8.59
C GLY A 16 -18.86 0.88 8.31
N SER A 17 -19.00 0.00 9.30
CA SER A 17 -18.55 -1.38 9.21
C SER A 17 -19.37 -2.17 8.19
N PRO A 18 -18.75 -2.78 7.17
CA PRO A 18 -19.46 -3.63 6.23
C PRO A 18 -19.81 -5.00 6.86
N PRO A 19 -20.82 -5.72 6.36
CA PRO A 19 -21.27 -7.00 6.92
C PRO A 19 -20.24 -8.13 6.80
N TRP A 20 -19.30 -8.02 5.85
CA TRP A 20 -18.21 -8.98 5.67
C TRP A 20 -16.99 -8.68 6.54
N LEU A 21 -17.05 -7.65 7.40
CA LEU A 21 -15.91 -7.23 8.23
C LEU A 21 -15.57 -8.29 9.29
N ASP A 22 -14.42 -8.92 9.10
CA ASP A 22 -13.73 -9.71 10.11
C ASP A 22 -12.76 -8.82 10.91
N THR A 23 -13.09 -8.54 12.17
CA THR A 23 -12.29 -7.69 13.06
C THR A 23 -10.98 -8.37 13.51
N ASP A 24 -10.92 -9.71 13.54
CA ASP A 24 -9.70 -10.41 13.94
C ASP A 24 -8.65 -10.33 12.84
N LYS A 25 -9.07 -10.38 11.57
CA LYS A 25 -8.20 -10.09 10.42
C LYS A 25 -7.66 -8.66 10.43
N LEU A 26 -8.44 -7.66 10.85
CA LEU A 26 -7.94 -6.30 11.05
C LEU A 26 -6.84 -6.27 12.10
N LYS A 27 -7.11 -6.83 13.29
CA LYS A 27 -6.16 -6.87 14.40
C LYS A 27 -4.87 -7.60 14.03
N MET A 28 -4.97 -8.63 13.20
CA MET A 28 -3.83 -9.36 12.67
C MET A 28 -2.91 -8.47 11.82
N ALA A 29 -3.46 -7.70 10.88
CA ALA A 29 -2.67 -6.75 10.08
C ALA A 29 -2.04 -5.65 10.94
N GLN A 30 -2.77 -5.15 11.94
CA GLN A 30 -2.23 -4.18 12.91
C GLN A 30 -1.11 -4.79 13.77
N SER A 31 -1.22 -6.07 14.13
CA SER A 31 -0.18 -6.81 14.85
C SER A 31 1.07 -7.00 13.98
N LEU A 32 0.90 -7.39 12.72
CA LEU A 32 1.97 -7.47 11.73
C LEU A 32 2.70 -6.13 11.60
N PHE A 33 1.96 -5.02 11.50
CA PHE A 33 2.51 -3.68 11.47
C PHE A 33 3.32 -3.34 12.73
N ARG A 34 2.81 -3.66 13.92
CA ARG A 34 3.54 -3.41 15.19
C ARG A 34 4.83 -4.22 15.27
N ARG A 35 4.82 -5.49 14.85
CA ARG A 35 6.00 -6.37 14.88
C ARG A 35 7.05 -5.99 13.84
N HIS A 36 6.63 -5.50 12.68
CA HIS A 36 7.49 -5.22 11.54
C HIS A 36 7.41 -3.77 11.04
N PHE A 37 7.25 -2.82 11.96
CA PHE A 37 6.96 -1.41 11.65
C PHE A 37 7.81 -0.85 10.51
N LEU A 38 9.14 -0.96 10.63
CA LEU A 38 10.06 -0.38 9.64
C LEU A 38 9.92 -1.05 8.26
N GLY A 39 9.76 -2.38 8.23
CA GLY A 39 9.61 -3.13 6.99
C GLY A 39 8.30 -2.80 6.27
N VAL A 40 7.18 -2.72 7.02
CA VAL A 40 5.88 -2.32 6.45
C VAL A 40 5.90 -0.85 6.01
N PHE A 41 6.52 0.04 6.80
CA PHE A 41 6.64 1.45 6.44
C PHE A 41 7.45 1.66 5.15
N ILE A 42 8.61 1.02 5.03
CA ILE A 42 9.43 1.07 3.80
C ILE A 42 8.65 0.48 2.63
N SER A 43 7.95 -0.64 2.83
CA SER A 43 7.10 -1.23 1.80
C SER A 43 6.03 -0.26 1.30
N ASN A 44 5.30 0.39 2.22
CA ASN A 44 4.29 1.39 1.87
C ASN A 44 4.91 2.59 1.11
N LEU A 45 6.10 3.03 1.50
CA LEU A 45 6.80 4.14 0.84
C LEU A 45 7.24 3.76 -0.58
N VAL A 46 7.84 2.58 -0.76
CA VAL A 46 8.22 2.06 -2.10
C VAL A 46 6.99 1.95 -2.98
N GLY A 47 5.90 1.38 -2.45
CA GLY A 47 4.61 1.32 -3.12
C GLY A 47 4.11 2.67 -3.62
N LEU A 48 4.10 3.66 -2.72
CA LEU A 48 3.73 5.04 -3.04
C LEU A 48 4.60 5.64 -4.16
N LEU A 49 5.90 5.36 -4.16
CA LEU A 49 6.80 5.83 -5.22
C LEU A 49 6.53 5.11 -6.55
N CYS A 50 6.24 3.82 -6.54
CA CYS A 50 5.85 3.06 -7.72
C CYS A 50 4.58 3.63 -8.38
N LEU A 51 3.65 4.19 -7.61
CA LEU A 51 2.44 4.83 -8.16
C LEU A 51 2.73 6.04 -9.03
N LEU A 52 3.90 6.67 -8.90
CA LEU A 52 4.29 7.77 -9.77
C LEU A 52 4.53 7.32 -11.22
N ALA A 53 4.70 6.01 -11.46
CA ALA A 53 4.77 5.42 -12.79
C ALA A 53 3.39 5.18 -13.43
N VAL A 54 2.30 5.28 -12.67
CA VAL A 54 0.94 5.10 -13.19
C VAL A 54 0.45 6.43 -13.76
N HIS A 55 0.37 6.50 -15.09
CA HIS A 55 0.09 7.75 -15.82
C HIS A 55 -1.18 8.48 -15.38
N SER A 56 -2.28 7.76 -15.13
CA SER A 56 -3.55 8.33 -14.67
C SER A 56 -3.42 8.97 -13.27
N VAL A 57 -2.75 8.28 -12.34
CA VAL A 57 -2.47 8.78 -10.99
C VAL A 57 -1.54 9.99 -11.05
N LEU A 58 -0.47 9.91 -11.84
CA LEU A 58 0.51 11.00 -11.97
C LEU A 58 -0.13 12.28 -12.51
N LYS A 59 -1.03 12.20 -13.50
CA LYS A 59 -1.75 13.36 -14.05
C LYS A 59 -2.48 14.14 -12.96
N VAL A 60 -3.21 13.46 -12.08
CA VAL A 60 -3.91 14.11 -10.95
C VAL A 60 -2.90 14.74 -9.97
N LEU A 61 -1.82 14.02 -9.64
CA LEU A 61 -0.81 14.53 -8.71
C LEU A 61 -0.09 15.78 -9.24
N VAL A 62 0.19 15.85 -10.53
CA VAL A 62 0.78 17.03 -11.20
C VAL A 62 -0.23 18.18 -11.22
N PHE A 63 -1.49 17.89 -11.59
CA PHE A 63 -2.57 18.88 -11.66
C PHE A 63 -2.79 19.63 -10.34
N THR A 64 -2.77 18.93 -9.21
CA THR A 64 -2.98 19.57 -7.89
C THR A 64 -1.88 20.56 -7.50
N ARG A 65 -0.72 20.53 -8.17
CA ARG A 65 0.49 21.31 -7.86
C ARG A 65 0.99 21.20 -6.41
N ARG A 66 0.49 20.25 -5.62
CA ARG A 66 0.89 20.03 -4.21
C ARG A 66 2.27 19.39 -4.06
N SER A 67 2.96 19.14 -5.16
CA SER A 67 4.32 18.57 -5.18
C SER A 67 5.20 19.16 -6.29
N SER A 68 4.94 20.41 -6.66
CA SER A 68 5.72 21.14 -7.67
C SER A 68 7.16 21.42 -7.24
N VAL A 69 7.45 21.39 -5.94
CA VAL A 69 8.80 21.61 -5.37
C VAL A 69 9.15 20.55 -4.33
N ARG A 70 10.45 20.27 -4.16
CA ARG A 70 10.99 19.20 -3.29
C ARG A 70 10.39 19.21 -1.88
N ALA A 71 10.37 20.37 -1.21
CA ALA A 71 9.84 20.48 0.16
C ALA A 71 8.32 20.21 0.25
N ALA A 72 7.55 20.60 -0.79
CA ALA A 72 6.12 20.32 -0.84
C ALA A 72 5.84 18.83 -1.12
N ALA A 73 6.63 18.22 -2.02
CA ALA A 73 6.58 16.79 -2.28
C ALA A 73 6.88 15.97 -1.01
N PHE A 74 7.97 16.30 -0.31
CA PHE A 74 8.32 15.67 0.96
C PHE A 74 7.19 15.75 1.99
N ARG A 75 6.62 16.95 2.20
CA ARG A 75 5.48 17.15 3.12
C ARG A 75 4.25 16.32 2.72
N ARG A 76 3.93 16.26 1.42
CA ARG A 76 2.79 15.47 0.92
C ARG A 76 2.98 13.99 1.25
N TYR A 77 4.12 13.41 0.89
CA TYR A 77 4.35 11.98 1.08
C TYR A 77 4.50 11.59 2.56
N LEU A 78 5.11 12.44 3.38
CA LEU A 78 5.13 12.25 4.82
C LEU A 78 3.72 12.30 5.43
N SER A 79 2.87 13.22 4.95
CA SER A 79 1.46 13.26 5.33
C SER A 79 0.74 11.97 4.97
N THR A 80 0.95 11.44 3.75
CA THR A 80 0.39 10.15 3.33
C THR A 80 0.83 9.01 4.25
N MET A 81 2.13 8.91 4.56
CA MET A 81 2.63 7.90 5.49
C MET A 81 2.03 8.04 6.89
N ASN A 82 1.81 9.27 7.36
CA ASN A 82 1.14 9.51 8.65
C ASN A 82 -0.33 9.07 8.63
N HIS A 83 -1.06 9.25 7.53
CA HIS A 83 -2.42 8.72 7.39
C HIS A 83 -2.43 7.19 7.47
N VAL A 84 -1.59 6.53 6.69
CA VAL A 84 -1.48 5.06 6.65
C VAL A 84 -1.07 4.50 8.01
N ARG A 85 -0.09 5.12 8.68
CA ARG A 85 0.32 4.73 10.04
C ARG A 85 -0.86 4.75 11.00
N LYS A 86 -1.69 5.81 11.00
CA LYS A 86 -2.88 5.89 11.86
C LYS A 86 -3.83 4.73 11.62
N TRP A 87 -4.09 4.40 10.35
CA TRP A 87 -4.97 3.28 9.98
C TRP A 87 -4.48 1.93 10.52
N TYR A 88 -3.16 1.73 10.61
CA TYR A 88 -2.58 0.54 11.21
C TYR A 88 -2.54 0.56 12.75
N THR A 89 -2.62 1.72 13.40
CA THR A 89 -2.43 1.84 14.85
C THR A 89 -3.71 2.04 15.64
N GLU A 90 -4.80 2.46 14.99
CA GLU A 90 -6.09 2.76 15.62
C GLU A 90 -7.24 2.13 14.81
N ASP A 91 -8.45 2.11 15.38
CA ASP A 91 -9.64 1.56 14.72
C ASP A 91 -10.18 2.53 13.66
N VAL A 92 -10.20 2.10 12.40
CA VAL A 92 -10.69 2.90 11.26
C VAL A 92 -12.22 2.99 11.18
N PHE A 93 -12.96 2.25 11.99
CA PHE A 93 -14.42 2.26 12.06
C PHE A 93 -14.97 2.98 13.31
N ASP A 94 -14.13 3.27 14.30
CA ASP A 94 -14.49 4.01 15.50
C ASP A 94 -14.54 5.54 15.22
N PRO A 95 -15.71 6.19 15.27
CA PRO A 95 -15.86 7.62 15.00
C PRO A 95 -14.98 8.54 15.85
N ASP A 96 -14.62 8.11 17.07
CA ASP A 96 -13.81 8.90 18.00
C ASP A 96 -12.31 8.78 17.73
N SER A 97 -11.89 7.81 16.92
CA SER A 97 -10.49 7.55 16.61
C SER A 97 -9.87 8.58 15.66
N SER A 98 -8.55 8.74 15.75
CA SER A 98 -7.81 9.57 14.81
C SER A 98 -7.70 8.90 13.42
N ALA A 99 -7.81 7.58 13.35
CA ALA A 99 -7.83 6.82 12.11
C ALA A 99 -9.13 7.02 11.31
N PHE A 100 -10.30 7.04 11.97
CA PHE A 100 -11.59 7.30 11.32
C PHE A 100 -11.65 8.73 10.74
N ARG A 101 -11.24 9.73 11.53
CA ARG A 101 -11.11 11.11 11.03
C ARG A 101 -10.12 11.20 9.86
N SER A 102 -9.01 10.47 9.95
CA SER A 102 -7.99 10.40 8.90
C SER A 102 -8.53 9.81 7.59
N ILE A 103 -9.24 8.67 7.64
CA ILE A 103 -9.77 8.01 6.44
C ILE A 103 -10.87 8.84 5.78
N GLN A 104 -11.75 9.47 6.56
CA GLN A 104 -12.75 10.43 6.06
C GLN A 104 -12.10 11.61 5.35
N GLN A 105 -11.05 12.17 5.95
CA GLN A 105 -10.32 13.28 5.37
C GLN A 105 -9.69 12.88 4.03
N VAL A 106 -9.04 11.72 3.96
CA VAL A 106 -8.41 11.22 2.73
C VAL A 106 -9.45 10.95 1.64
N ARG A 107 -10.58 10.31 1.96
CA ARG A 107 -11.68 10.12 1.00
C ARG A 107 -12.12 11.46 0.40
N LYS A 108 -12.38 12.47 1.25
CA LYS A 108 -12.75 13.81 0.81
C LYS A 108 -11.67 14.47 -0.05
N MET A 109 -10.39 14.31 0.30
CA MET A 109 -9.27 14.82 -0.50
C MET A 109 -9.26 14.19 -1.89
N HIS A 110 -9.42 12.87 -1.99
CA HIS A 110 -9.49 12.14 -3.26
C HIS A 110 -10.69 12.60 -4.09
N SER A 111 -11.91 12.61 -3.52
CA SER A 111 -13.11 13.04 -4.23
C SER A 111 -12.97 14.48 -4.76
N ASN A 112 -12.41 15.39 -3.97
CA ASN A 112 -12.19 16.77 -4.39
C ASN A 112 -11.14 16.89 -5.51
N ALA A 113 -10.01 16.18 -5.39
CA ALA A 113 -8.97 16.19 -6.40
C ALA A 113 -9.46 15.61 -7.73
N PHE A 114 -10.22 14.51 -7.68
CA PHE A 114 -10.78 13.86 -8.86
C PHE A 114 -11.85 14.73 -9.54
N ARG A 115 -12.81 15.27 -8.78
CA ARG A 115 -13.82 16.21 -9.34
C ARG A 115 -13.15 17.43 -9.97
N SER A 116 -12.11 17.98 -9.34
CA SER A 116 -11.41 19.14 -9.88
C SER A 116 -10.63 18.80 -11.15
N ALA A 117 -9.97 17.64 -11.22
CA ALA A 117 -9.26 17.17 -12.41
C ALA A 117 -10.21 16.86 -13.56
N GLU A 118 -11.38 16.26 -13.27
CA GLU A 118 -12.42 15.97 -14.24
C GLU A 118 -13.06 17.25 -14.79
N SER A 119 -13.40 18.20 -13.90
CA SER A 119 -13.94 19.51 -14.30
C SER A 119 -12.96 20.30 -15.19
N ALA A 120 -11.66 20.12 -14.96
CA ALA A 120 -10.59 20.71 -15.78
C ALA A 120 -10.24 19.87 -17.02
N GLN A 121 -10.97 18.76 -17.28
CA GLN A 121 -10.74 17.83 -18.38
C GLN A 121 -9.31 17.25 -18.43
N VAL A 122 -8.66 17.13 -17.26
CA VAL A 122 -7.27 16.62 -17.13
C VAL A 122 -7.24 15.11 -17.00
N SER A 123 -8.12 14.55 -16.18
CA SER A 123 -8.20 13.11 -15.92
C SER A 123 -9.53 12.75 -15.28
N THR A 124 -10.09 11.61 -15.65
CA THR A 124 -11.22 10.99 -14.96
C THR A 124 -10.68 9.82 -14.15
N ALA A 125 -10.72 9.93 -12.82
CA ALA A 125 -10.27 8.86 -11.94
C ALA A 125 -11.33 7.76 -11.86
N SER A 126 -10.88 6.52 -11.89
CA SER A 126 -11.72 5.33 -11.89
C SER A 126 -11.55 4.50 -10.61
N GLN A 127 -12.46 3.54 -10.40
CA GLN A 127 -12.25 2.47 -9.42
C GLN A 127 -10.88 1.79 -9.61
N THR A 128 -10.46 1.56 -10.86
CA THR A 128 -9.17 0.94 -11.16
C THR A 128 -7.99 1.75 -10.61
N ASP A 129 -8.04 3.07 -10.72
CA ASP A 129 -6.98 3.94 -10.19
C ASP A 129 -6.90 3.85 -8.66
N MET A 130 -8.05 3.82 -7.98
CA MET A 130 -8.12 3.66 -6.53
C MET A 130 -7.63 2.29 -6.06
N MET A 131 -7.96 1.24 -6.81
CA MET A 131 -7.56 -0.13 -6.50
C MET A 131 -6.06 -0.36 -6.71
N VAL A 132 -5.49 0.12 -7.83
CA VAL A 132 -4.05 0.09 -8.08
C VAL A 132 -3.30 0.90 -7.02
N THR A 133 -3.83 2.08 -6.67
CA THR A 133 -3.30 2.92 -5.59
C THR A 133 -3.25 2.15 -4.28
N GLN A 134 -4.34 1.50 -3.91
CA GLN A 134 -4.42 0.73 -2.68
C GLN A 134 -3.48 -0.47 -2.68
N TRP A 135 -3.45 -1.24 -3.77
CA TRP A 135 -2.54 -2.38 -3.89
C TRP A 135 -1.09 -1.97 -3.70
N ALA A 136 -0.66 -0.83 -4.23
CA ALA A 136 0.73 -0.42 -4.07
C ALA A 136 1.17 -0.33 -2.61
N PHE A 137 0.27 -0.02 -1.67
CA PHE A 137 0.62 0.02 -0.25
C PHE A 137 0.95 -1.37 0.33
N PHE A 138 0.25 -2.44 -0.05
CA PHE A 138 0.46 -3.77 0.56
C PHE A 138 1.03 -4.83 -0.38
N GLY A 139 0.98 -4.60 -1.69
CA GLY A 139 1.48 -5.49 -2.72
C GLY A 139 2.98 -5.70 -2.69
N VAL A 140 3.74 -4.65 -2.37
CA VAL A 140 5.19 -4.75 -2.16
C VAL A 140 5.49 -5.64 -0.95
N LEU A 141 4.66 -5.57 0.11
CA LEU A 141 4.83 -6.38 1.30
C LEU A 141 4.55 -7.86 0.99
N LEU A 142 3.46 -8.15 0.29
CA LEU A 142 3.09 -9.51 -0.11
C LEU A 142 4.12 -10.14 -1.06
N THR A 143 4.65 -9.37 -2.02
CA THR A 143 5.53 -9.92 -3.07
C THR A 143 7.01 -9.89 -2.72
N ARG A 144 7.44 -8.89 -1.94
CA ARG A 144 8.86 -8.59 -1.66
C ARG A 144 9.14 -8.33 -0.18
N GLY A 145 8.20 -8.60 0.74
CA GLY A 145 8.36 -8.39 2.17
C GLY A 145 9.61 -9.05 2.76
N HIS A 146 10.00 -10.23 2.25
CA HIS A 146 11.20 -10.93 2.71
C HIS A 146 12.49 -10.12 2.50
N ARG A 147 12.55 -9.25 1.49
CA ARG A 147 13.68 -8.33 1.25
C ARG A 147 13.71 -7.16 2.22
N LEU A 148 12.59 -6.91 2.89
CA LEU A 148 12.40 -5.86 3.90
C LEU A 148 12.40 -6.44 5.33
N GLY A 149 12.83 -7.70 5.50
CA GLY A 149 12.85 -8.38 6.80
C GLY A 149 11.47 -8.78 7.32
N VAL A 150 10.45 -8.83 6.46
CA VAL A 150 9.08 -9.25 6.82
C VAL A 150 8.75 -10.57 6.17
N ARG A 151 8.42 -11.57 6.97
CA ARG A 151 7.85 -12.84 6.49
C ARG A 151 6.47 -12.98 7.10
N CYS A 152 5.46 -12.95 6.24
CA CYS A 152 4.08 -13.17 6.65
C CYS A 152 3.78 -14.66 6.60
N SER A 153 3.02 -15.17 7.58
CA SER A 153 2.30 -16.43 7.36
C SER A 153 1.16 -16.22 6.36
N ARG A 154 0.58 -17.31 5.85
CA ARG A 154 -0.57 -17.22 4.95
C ARG A 154 -1.75 -16.50 5.61
N GLU A 155 -1.99 -16.76 6.88
CA GLU A 155 -3.04 -16.13 7.67
C GLU A 155 -2.79 -14.61 7.78
N GLU A 156 -1.53 -14.21 7.97
CA GLU A 156 -1.15 -12.79 8.04
C GLU A 156 -1.30 -12.07 6.70
N GLU A 157 -1.02 -12.75 5.60
CA GLU A 157 -1.30 -12.23 4.25
C GLU A 157 -2.80 -12.03 4.04
N GLU A 158 -3.63 -13.00 4.43
CA GLU A 158 -5.09 -12.89 4.38
C GLU A 158 -5.61 -11.77 5.28
N GLY A 159 -5.05 -11.61 6.48
CA GLY A 159 -5.35 -10.51 7.39
C GLY A 159 -4.98 -9.14 6.79
N LEU A 160 -3.82 -9.04 6.15
CA LEU A 160 -3.38 -7.82 5.48
C LEU A 160 -4.27 -7.45 4.28
N VAL A 161 -4.63 -8.44 3.44
CA VAL A 161 -5.55 -8.23 2.32
C VAL A 161 -6.90 -7.77 2.82
N HIS A 162 -7.41 -8.41 3.88
CA HIS A 162 -8.68 -8.03 4.49
C HIS A 162 -8.64 -6.63 5.09
N PHE A 163 -7.56 -6.27 5.78
CA PHE A 163 -7.34 -4.92 6.29
C PHE A 163 -7.41 -3.89 5.16
N TRP A 164 -6.67 -4.09 4.07
CA TRP A 164 -6.72 -3.14 2.95
C TRP A 164 -8.05 -3.15 2.21
N LYS A 165 -8.78 -4.27 2.17
CA LYS A 165 -10.17 -4.31 1.72
C LYS A 165 -11.07 -3.41 2.56
N SER A 166 -10.95 -3.44 3.89
CA SER A 166 -11.67 -2.55 4.79
C SER A 166 -11.31 -1.07 4.60
N ILE A 167 -10.03 -0.77 4.38
CA ILE A 167 -9.59 0.59 4.01
C ILE A 167 -10.23 1.00 2.66
N GLY A 168 -10.29 0.08 1.69
CA GLY A 168 -10.86 0.32 0.36
C GLY A 168 -12.33 0.67 0.45
N HIS A 169 -13.09 -0.11 1.21
CA HIS A 169 -14.49 0.16 1.52
C HIS A 169 -14.65 1.60 2.03
N LEU A 170 -13.89 1.99 3.05
CA LEU A 170 -13.98 3.34 3.64
C LEU A 170 -13.55 4.45 2.68
N LEU A 171 -12.72 4.15 1.67
CA LEU A 171 -12.29 5.10 0.63
C LEU A 171 -13.23 5.20 -0.57
N GLY A 172 -14.31 4.42 -0.63
CA GLY A 172 -15.21 4.43 -1.79
C GLY A 172 -14.88 3.38 -2.85
N ILE A 173 -14.07 2.37 -2.54
CA ILE A 173 -13.83 1.24 -3.44
C ILE A 173 -14.94 0.21 -3.25
N GLU A 174 -15.48 -0.29 -4.36
CA GLU A 174 -16.57 -1.27 -4.35
C GLU A 174 -16.13 -2.59 -3.70
N ASP A 175 -17.03 -3.20 -2.93
CA ASP A 175 -16.78 -4.43 -2.16
C ASP A 175 -16.76 -5.70 -3.04
N ARG A 176 -15.93 -5.73 -4.09
CA ARG A 176 -15.79 -6.90 -4.95
C ARG A 176 -14.68 -7.82 -4.45
N THR A 177 -15.04 -9.07 -4.16
CA THR A 177 -14.12 -10.11 -3.72
C THR A 177 -13.13 -10.55 -4.80
N GLU A 178 -13.51 -10.47 -6.08
CA GLU A 178 -12.68 -10.95 -7.21
C GLU A 178 -11.53 -10.02 -7.59
N ILE A 179 -11.56 -8.79 -7.12
CA ILE A 179 -10.59 -7.76 -7.51
C ILE A 179 -9.20 -8.04 -6.94
N TYR A 180 -9.10 -8.49 -5.69
CA TYR A 180 -7.80 -8.75 -5.05
C TYR A 180 -7.05 -9.93 -5.68
N PRO A 181 -7.70 -11.08 -5.98
CA PRO A 181 -7.10 -12.13 -6.79
C PRO A 181 -6.67 -11.69 -8.20
N TRP A 182 -7.44 -10.84 -8.88
CA TRP A 182 -7.07 -10.29 -10.19
C TRP A 182 -5.84 -9.39 -10.13
N ILE A 183 -5.82 -8.45 -9.17
CA ILE A 183 -4.68 -7.57 -8.89
C ILE A 183 -3.43 -8.41 -8.54
N LEU A 184 -3.58 -9.48 -7.76
CA LEU A 184 -2.48 -10.40 -7.47
C LEU A 184 -1.96 -11.11 -8.74
N GLY A 185 -2.85 -11.52 -9.65
CA GLY A 185 -2.47 -12.14 -10.93
C GLY A 185 -1.71 -11.20 -11.87
N ASP A 186 -2.24 -10.01 -12.13
CA ASP A 186 -1.63 -9.03 -13.05
C ASP A 186 -0.36 -8.40 -12.47
N LEU A 187 -0.28 -8.21 -11.15
CA LEU A 187 0.91 -7.62 -10.53
C LEU A 187 1.98 -8.64 -10.18
N GLN A 188 1.66 -9.93 -10.08
CA GLN A 188 2.69 -10.97 -10.23
C GLN A 188 3.33 -10.92 -11.62
N LEU A 189 2.57 -10.58 -12.67
CA LEU A 189 3.10 -10.35 -14.02
C LEU A 189 4.04 -9.14 -14.04
N VAL A 190 3.66 -8.02 -13.41
CA VAL A 190 4.53 -6.84 -13.25
C VAL A 190 5.74 -7.13 -12.37
N ALA A 191 5.59 -7.88 -11.27
CA ALA A 191 6.68 -8.27 -10.37
C ALA A 191 7.68 -9.24 -11.04
N ARG A 192 7.22 -10.04 -12.01
CA ARG A 192 8.06 -10.87 -12.91
C ARG A 192 8.75 -10.02 -13.98
N ALA A 193 8.04 -9.05 -14.57
CA ALA A 193 8.59 -8.14 -15.59
C ALA A 193 9.58 -7.12 -15.02
N THR A 194 9.45 -6.77 -13.73
CA THR A 194 10.36 -5.88 -12.99
C THR A 194 11.34 -6.64 -12.09
N ALA A 195 11.34 -7.97 -12.15
CA ALA A 195 12.42 -8.75 -11.57
C ALA A 195 13.70 -8.40 -12.34
N MET A 196 14.56 -7.56 -11.74
CA MET A 196 15.96 -7.57 -12.13
C MET A 196 16.44 -9.02 -11.98
N PRO A 197 17.11 -9.59 -13.00
CA PRO A 197 17.80 -10.86 -12.80
C PRO A 197 18.73 -10.71 -11.60
N PRO A 198 18.90 -11.75 -10.76
CA PRO A 198 19.84 -11.67 -9.66
C PRO A 198 21.20 -11.24 -10.23
N THR A 199 21.64 -10.05 -9.87
CA THR A 199 23.00 -9.65 -10.22
C THR A 199 23.93 -10.53 -9.39
N HIS A 200 24.96 -11.08 -10.04
CA HIS A 200 25.90 -12.05 -9.46
C HIS A 200 26.49 -11.60 -8.09
N THR A 201 26.39 -10.32 -7.77
CA THR A 201 26.83 -9.67 -6.53
C THR A 201 25.99 -10.01 -5.29
N GLU A 202 24.66 -10.18 -5.40
CA GLU A 202 23.82 -10.48 -4.21
C GLU A 202 24.04 -11.91 -3.68
N ALA A 203 24.30 -12.87 -4.58
CA ALA A 203 24.66 -14.23 -4.19
C ALA A 203 26.05 -14.29 -3.52
N ALA A 204 26.99 -13.44 -3.97
CA ALA A 204 28.33 -13.36 -3.41
C ALA A 204 28.37 -12.70 -2.02
N LEU A 205 27.52 -11.70 -1.76
CA LEU A 205 27.45 -11.04 -0.45
C LEU A 205 26.80 -11.93 0.62
N CYS A 206 25.75 -12.67 0.28
CA CYS A 206 25.14 -13.65 1.19
C CYS A 206 26.06 -14.86 1.46
N ALA A 207 26.87 -15.29 0.48
CA ALA A 207 27.83 -16.37 0.68
C ALA A 207 29.09 -15.92 1.43
N GLY A 208 29.58 -14.70 1.19
CA GLY A 208 30.81 -14.16 1.80
C GLY A 208 30.63 -13.70 3.25
N GLY A 209 29.46 -13.15 3.60
CA GLY A 209 29.19 -12.63 4.94
C GLY A 209 29.08 -13.69 6.04
N VAL A 210 28.67 -14.92 5.69
CA VAL A 210 28.53 -16.02 6.66
C VAL A 210 29.86 -16.73 6.94
N ALA A 211 30.79 -16.73 5.98
CA ALA A 211 32.12 -17.32 6.15
C ALA A 211 33.03 -16.50 7.08
N SER A 212 32.99 -15.17 6.98
CA SER A 212 33.83 -14.27 7.80
C SER A 212 33.43 -14.23 9.28
N LEU A 213 32.18 -14.56 9.62
CA LEU A 213 31.69 -14.52 11.01
C LEU A 213 31.92 -15.84 11.78
N ARG A 214 32.26 -16.94 11.09
CA ARG A 214 32.60 -18.22 11.76
C ARG A 214 34.08 -18.35 12.14
N GLN A 215 35.00 -17.63 11.48
CA GLN A 215 36.43 -17.69 11.83
C GLN A 215 36.82 -16.76 12.99
N GLY A 216 36.03 -15.72 13.28
CA GLY A 216 36.32 -14.80 14.38
C GLY A 216 35.95 -15.29 15.79
N TYR A 217 35.20 -16.41 15.91
CA TYR A 217 34.67 -16.89 17.19
C TYR A 217 35.45 -18.05 17.83
N TYR A 218 36.54 -18.53 17.22
CA TYR A 218 37.35 -19.65 17.75
C TYR A 218 38.84 -19.31 18.02
N SER A 219 39.25 -18.04 18.00
CA SER A 219 40.68 -17.66 18.15
C SER A 219 41.04 -16.82 19.39
N THR A 220 40.20 -16.76 20.43
CA THR A 220 40.56 -16.08 21.70
C THR A 220 40.22 -16.89 22.95
N ALA A 221 40.30 -18.22 22.88
CA ALA A 221 40.26 -19.08 24.05
C ALA A 221 41.40 -20.10 24.00
N ALA A 222 42.62 -19.62 24.29
CA ALA A 222 43.76 -20.37 24.84
C ALA A 222 44.82 -19.35 25.30
#